data_AF-A0A2I0CXL8-F1
#
_entry.id   AF-A0A2I0CXL8-F1
#
_cell.length_a   1.000
_cell.length_b   1.000
_cell.length_c   1.000
_cell.angle_alpha   90.00
_cell.angle_beta   90.00
_cell.angle_gamma   90.00
#
_symmetry.space_group_name_H-M   'P 1'
#
loop_
_entity.id
_entity.type
_entity.pdbx_description
1 polymer ?
#
loop_
_entity_poly.entity_id
_entity_poly.type
_entity_poly.pdbx_seq_one_letter_code
_entity_poly.pdbx_strand_id
1 'polypeptide(L)'
;MSNTSGDVLVYRMGAGCDLADIEEGNVYQGKVQGFANFGMFVQLNDRIKGLVHKSNMKGEHKERDSILVRVRQIRPNGNIDLEEVQIQVYQVQNIERKSTTVQIADLAGKIGKTVAIEGEVAQIKQTSGPTIFTIVDETGTQNAAAFIEAGVRAFPDIELGDIVKVIGEVMRRNNQLQIEADLISALKGDDSDAVKARIEKALDKRSEPEDIPLLVKSEVLEKLRPEMKKVAKIIRKAVFTSQPIILRHHADADGICSAVAIEQAVVSLIRESGGDFDADYFLFKRAPSKAPFYEIEDITRDLDFSLKDHVRFGQKMPLVLLTDNGSTEEDEPSYKIASVYDIPFVVIDHHHPDATIDKYLVAHVNPYHVGGDFGITAGMLGTEVARLINPKVEPLIRHLPAIAGVGDRSEAPERALF
;
A
#
# COMPACT_ATOMS: atom_id res chain seq x y z
N MET A 1 -50.22 31.02 -30.32
CA MET A 1 -49.23 29.92 -30.37
C MET A 1 -48.05 30.34 -29.51
N SER A 2 -48.01 29.93 -28.23
CA SER A 2 -46.90 30.25 -27.32
C SER A 2 -45.87 29.13 -27.38
N ASN A 3 -44.78 29.38 -28.10
CA ASN A 3 -43.64 28.47 -28.17
C ASN A 3 -42.73 28.74 -26.97
N THR A 4 -42.99 28.09 -25.83
CA THR A 4 -42.03 27.99 -24.72
C THR A 4 -41.17 26.77 -24.97
N SER A 5 -40.13 26.94 -25.79
CA SER A 5 -38.96 26.05 -25.81
C SER A 5 -38.18 26.29 -24.52
N GLY A 6 -38.67 25.71 -23.41
CA GLY A 6 -37.90 25.63 -22.18
C GLY A 6 -36.82 24.57 -22.37
N ASP A 7 -35.56 24.94 -22.17
CA ASP A 7 -34.45 24.00 -22.12
C ASP A 7 -34.73 22.97 -21.03
N VAL A 8 -35.16 21.77 -21.42
CA VAL A 8 -35.40 20.69 -20.48
C VAL A 8 -34.04 20.16 -20.04
N LEU A 9 -33.75 20.28 -18.74
CA LEU A 9 -32.55 19.71 -18.13
C LEU A 9 -32.77 18.22 -17.86
N VAL A 10 -31.82 17.41 -18.32
CA VAL A 10 -31.75 15.98 -18.08
C VAL A 10 -30.45 15.69 -17.34
N TYR A 11 -30.55 15.00 -16.23
CA TYR A 11 -29.41 14.70 -15.40
C TYR A 11 -28.78 13.36 -15.77
N ARG A 12 -27.45 13.31 -15.78
CA ARG A 12 -26.69 12.07 -15.86
C ARG A 12 -25.98 11.87 -14.53
N MET A 13 -26.30 10.77 -13.85
CA MET A 13 -25.70 10.45 -12.55
C MET A 13 -24.27 9.96 -12.74
N GLY A 14 -23.33 10.54 -11.99
CA GLY A 14 -21.98 10.02 -11.85
C GLY A 14 -21.94 8.71 -11.05
N ALA A 15 -20.85 7.95 -11.18
CA ALA A 15 -20.67 6.66 -10.51
C ALA A 15 -20.61 6.78 -8.97
N GLY A 16 -20.23 7.93 -8.43
CA GLY A 16 -20.15 8.19 -6.98
C GLY A 16 -21.43 8.76 -6.34
N CYS A 17 -22.51 8.93 -7.11
CA CYS A 17 -23.76 9.48 -6.61
C CYS A 17 -24.63 8.41 -5.93
N ASP A 18 -25.31 8.79 -4.85
CA ASP A 18 -26.24 7.94 -4.10
C ASP A 18 -27.69 8.47 -4.15
N LEU A 19 -28.59 7.87 -3.37
CA LEU A 19 -30.00 8.24 -3.35
C LEU A 19 -30.22 9.71 -2.93
N ALA A 20 -29.32 10.30 -2.13
CA ALA A 20 -29.43 11.69 -1.69
C ALA A 20 -29.16 12.70 -2.81
N ASP A 21 -28.51 12.26 -3.89
CA ASP A 21 -28.24 13.08 -5.08
C ASP A 21 -29.41 13.03 -6.10
N ILE A 22 -30.50 12.32 -5.77
CA ILE A 22 -31.71 12.22 -6.60
C ILE A 22 -32.83 13.08 -6.03
N GLU A 23 -33.43 13.89 -6.89
CA GLU A 23 -34.58 14.72 -6.55
C GLU A 23 -35.83 14.24 -7.28
N GLU A 24 -36.96 14.21 -6.56
CA GLU A 24 -38.27 13.96 -7.15
C GLU A 24 -38.62 15.05 -8.18
N GLY A 25 -39.20 14.64 -9.30
CA GLY A 25 -39.60 15.52 -10.41
C GLY A 25 -38.53 15.71 -11.49
N ASN A 26 -37.25 15.50 -11.18
CA ASN A 26 -36.16 15.61 -12.14
C ASN A 26 -36.14 14.44 -13.15
N VAL A 27 -35.57 14.70 -14.33
CA VAL A 27 -35.43 13.72 -15.42
C VAL A 27 -34.00 13.24 -15.49
N TYR A 28 -33.80 11.93 -15.53
CA TYR A 28 -32.48 11.28 -15.55
C TYR A 28 -32.31 10.41 -16.79
N GLN A 29 -31.06 10.31 -17.27
CA GLN A 29 -30.66 9.26 -18.20
C GLN A 29 -30.50 7.95 -17.43
N GLY A 30 -31.08 6.87 -17.97
CA GLY A 30 -30.93 5.53 -17.42
C GLY A 30 -30.81 4.47 -18.51
N LYS A 31 -30.38 3.27 -18.12
CA LYS A 31 -30.32 2.09 -18.97
C LYS A 31 -31.29 1.03 -18.48
N VAL A 32 -32.02 0.41 -19.40
CA VAL A 32 -32.92 -0.70 -19.07
C VAL A 32 -32.10 -1.91 -18.62
N GLN A 33 -32.35 -2.38 -17.39
CA GLN A 33 -31.63 -3.51 -16.80
C GLN A 33 -32.38 -4.84 -16.96
N GLY A 34 -33.71 -4.80 -16.99
CA GLY A 34 -34.54 -6.00 -17.07
C GLY A 34 -36.03 -5.72 -16.89
N PHE A 35 -36.84 -6.74 -17.12
CA PHE A 35 -38.30 -6.63 -17.12
C PHE A 35 -38.95 -7.56 -16.10
N ALA A 36 -40.10 -7.14 -15.59
CA ALA A 36 -40.99 -7.92 -14.75
C ALA A 36 -42.44 -7.76 -15.22
N ASN A 37 -43.34 -8.64 -14.78
CA ASN A 37 -44.76 -8.61 -15.17
C ASN A 37 -45.48 -7.29 -14.85
N PHE A 38 -44.92 -6.49 -13.94
CA PHE A 38 -45.50 -5.22 -13.49
C PHE A 38 -44.72 -3.98 -13.96
N GLY A 39 -43.57 -4.14 -14.63
CA GLY A 39 -42.78 -2.99 -15.06
C GLY A 39 -41.37 -3.32 -15.54
N MET A 40 -40.56 -2.27 -15.69
CA MET A 40 -39.20 -2.30 -16.21
C MET A 40 -38.24 -1.68 -15.20
N PHE A 41 -37.13 -2.36 -14.92
CA PHE A 41 -36.07 -1.84 -14.07
C PHE A 41 -35.11 -0.99 -14.89
N VAL A 42 -34.83 0.21 -14.40
CA VAL A 42 -33.97 1.19 -15.05
C VAL A 42 -32.86 1.55 -14.10
N GLN A 43 -31.63 1.36 -14.56
CA GLN A 43 -30.42 1.68 -13.84
C GLN A 43 -30.03 3.13 -14.14
N LEU A 44 -29.94 3.98 -13.10
CA LEU A 44 -29.57 5.40 -13.23
C LEU A 44 -28.05 5.59 -13.15
N ASN A 45 -27.38 4.79 -12.31
CA ASN A 45 -25.92 4.60 -12.28
C ASN A 45 -25.62 3.18 -11.74
N ASP A 46 -24.36 2.86 -11.47
CA ASP A 46 -23.96 1.51 -11.06
C ASP A 46 -24.64 1.02 -9.77
N ARG A 47 -25.09 1.93 -8.90
CA ARG A 47 -25.70 1.60 -7.59
C ARG A 47 -27.20 1.81 -7.52
N ILE A 48 -27.73 2.74 -8.31
CA ILE A 48 -29.12 3.19 -8.19
C ILE A 48 -29.97 2.61 -9.30
N LYS A 49 -31.08 1.99 -8.89
CA LYS A 49 -32.09 1.43 -9.77
C LYS A 49 -33.46 1.96 -9.37
N GLY A 50 -34.28 2.23 -10.37
CA GLY A 50 -35.69 2.54 -10.18
C GLY A 50 -36.57 1.63 -11.03
N LEU A 51 -37.87 1.69 -10.77
CA LEU A 51 -38.88 0.89 -11.45
C LEU A 51 -39.82 1.80 -12.24
N VAL A 52 -39.94 1.57 -13.54
CA VAL A 52 -41.02 2.12 -14.37
C VAL A 52 -42.16 1.12 -14.38
N HIS A 53 -43.29 1.44 -13.75
CA HIS A 53 -44.48 0.59 -13.81
C HIS A 53 -45.04 0.53 -15.24
N LYS A 54 -45.66 -0.59 -15.64
CA LYS A 54 -46.18 -0.79 -17.01
C LYS A 54 -47.10 0.32 -17.53
N SER A 55 -47.85 0.98 -16.63
CA SER A 55 -48.74 2.10 -16.97
C SER A 55 -48.00 3.39 -17.34
N ASN A 56 -46.72 3.47 -16.98
CA ASN A 56 -45.87 4.65 -17.15
C ASN A 56 -44.79 4.43 -18.23
N MET A 57 -44.86 3.33 -18.97
CA MET A 57 -44.03 3.06 -20.14
C MET A 57 -44.65 3.70 -21.38
N LYS A 58 -43.84 4.28 -22.24
CA LYS A 58 -44.26 4.96 -23.48
C LYS A 58 -43.82 4.24 -24.75
N GLY A 59 -43.04 3.17 -24.62
CA GLY A 59 -42.62 2.33 -25.73
C GLY A 59 -42.26 0.91 -25.30
N GLU A 60 -42.00 0.07 -26.29
CA GLU A 60 -41.33 -1.22 -26.08
C GLU A 60 -39.82 -0.99 -26.05
N HIS A 61 -39.15 -1.61 -25.07
CA HIS A 61 -37.71 -1.51 -24.87
C HIS A 61 -37.09 -2.90 -24.80
N LYS A 62 -35.79 -2.97 -25.04
CA LYS A 62 -34.93 -4.14 -24.82
C LYS A 62 -33.96 -3.85 -23.69
N GLU A 63 -33.36 -4.91 -23.14
CA GLU A 63 -32.27 -4.75 -22.19
C GLU A 63 -31.14 -3.92 -22.81
N ARG A 64 -30.56 -3.02 -22.01
CA ARG A 64 -29.52 -2.05 -22.36
C ARG A 64 -29.97 -0.84 -23.18
N ASP A 65 -31.27 -0.71 -23.49
CA ASP A 65 -31.78 0.52 -24.11
C ASP A 65 -31.56 1.73 -23.20
N SER A 66 -31.13 2.84 -23.80
CA SER A 66 -30.95 4.11 -23.09
C SER A 66 -32.21 4.93 -23.17
N ILE A 67 -32.77 5.28 -22.01
CA ILE A 67 -34.07 5.96 -21.91
C ILE A 67 -33.98 7.16 -20.95
N LEU A 68 -34.96 8.04 -21.07
CA LEU A 68 -35.14 9.15 -20.12
C LEU A 68 -36.28 8.82 -19.17
N VAL A 69 -36.03 8.98 -17.88
CA VAL A 69 -36.98 8.66 -16.83
C VAL A 69 -37.11 9.83 -15.86
N ARG A 70 -38.35 10.19 -15.53
CA ARG A 70 -38.65 11.14 -14.46
C ARG A 70 -38.83 10.40 -13.16
N VAL A 71 -38.22 10.91 -12.08
CA VAL A 71 -38.47 10.42 -10.73
C VAL A 71 -39.82 10.91 -10.26
N ARG A 72 -40.78 9.99 -10.06
CA ARG A 72 -42.11 10.35 -9.54
C ARG A 72 -42.11 10.41 -8.02
N GLN A 73 -41.47 9.44 -7.38
CA GLN A 73 -41.45 9.31 -5.94
C GLN A 73 -40.26 8.48 -5.48
N ILE A 74 -39.65 8.87 -4.38
CA ILE A 74 -38.66 8.09 -3.63
C ILE A 74 -39.34 7.61 -2.35
N ARG A 75 -39.49 6.29 -2.20
CA ARG A 75 -40.17 5.70 -1.05
C ARG A 75 -39.25 5.66 0.18
N PRO A 76 -39.79 5.62 1.41
CA PRO A 76 -38.98 5.55 2.63
C PRO A 76 -38.04 4.34 2.74
N ASN A 77 -38.30 3.28 1.98
CA ASN A 77 -37.45 2.09 1.92
C ASN A 77 -36.35 2.18 0.84
N GLY A 78 -36.19 3.33 0.18
CA GLY A 78 -35.19 3.58 -0.85
C GLY A 78 -35.61 3.21 -2.27
N ASN A 79 -36.80 2.64 -2.48
CA ASN A 79 -37.28 2.31 -3.83
C ASN A 79 -37.70 3.57 -4.59
N ILE A 80 -37.31 3.65 -5.87
CA ILE A 80 -37.58 4.80 -6.74
C ILE A 80 -38.64 4.43 -7.79
N ASP A 81 -39.77 5.13 -7.76
CA ASP A 81 -40.80 5.03 -8.79
C ASP A 81 -40.50 5.99 -9.95
N LEU A 82 -40.41 5.44 -11.15
CA LEU A 82 -40.03 6.15 -12.36
C LEU A 82 -41.19 6.22 -13.37
N GLU A 83 -41.13 7.22 -14.24
CA GLU A 83 -41.98 7.38 -15.42
C GLU A 83 -41.13 7.63 -16.65
N GLU A 84 -41.41 6.91 -17.75
CA GLU A 84 -40.72 7.15 -19.01
C GLU A 84 -41.16 8.49 -19.63
N VAL A 85 -40.18 9.28 -20.05
CA VAL A 85 -40.40 10.54 -20.76
C VAL A 85 -39.70 10.53 -22.12
N GLN A 86 -40.34 11.12 -23.12
CA GLN A 86 -39.77 11.27 -24.45
C GLN A 86 -39.58 12.75 -24.71
N ILE A 87 -38.33 13.19 -24.71
CA ILE A 87 -37.93 14.59 -24.90
C ILE A 87 -36.96 14.64 -26.08
N GLN A 88 -37.27 15.45 -27.09
CA GLN A 88 -36.47 15.52 -28.32
C GLN A 88 -35.27 16.45 -28.19
N VAL A 89 -35.40 17.55 -27.44
CA VAL A 89 -34.36 18.55 -27.22
C VAL A 89 -34.19 18.76 -25.72
N TYR A 90 -33.00 18.49 -25.22
CA TYR A 90 -32.65 18.62 -23.81
C TYR A 90 -31.16 18.91 -23.65
N GLN A 91 -30.80 19.51 -22.53
CA GLN A 91 -29.41 19.68 -22.11
C GLN A 91 -29.07 18.63 -21.06
N VAL A 92 -27.92 17.97 -21.21
CA VAL A 92 -27.44 16.99 -20.23
C VAL A 92 -26.57 17.70 -19.20
N GLN A 93 -26.96 17.61 -17.93
CA GLN A 93 -26.14 18.05 -16.81
C GLN A 93 -25.62 16.83 -16.05
N ASN A 94 -24.30 16.70 -15.96
CA ASN A 94 -23.71 15.65 -15.14
C ASN A 94 -23.83 16.03 -13.67
N ILE A 95 -24.40 15.13 -12.87
CA ILE A 95 -24.35 15.22 -11.41
C ILE A 95 -23.12 14.43 -10.98
N GLU A 96 -22.14 15.14 -10.44
CA GLU A 96 -21.01 14.53 -9.76
C GLU A 96 -21.12 14.89 -8.29
N ARG A 97 -21.16 13.87 -7.43
CA ARG A 97 -21.04 14.10 -6.00
C ARG A 97 -19.64 14.65 -5.74
N LYS A 98 -19.56 15.91 -5.34
CA LYS A 98 -18.34 16.51 -4.79
C LYS A 98 -18.09 15.86 -3.43
N SER A 99 -17.56 14.65 -3.43
CA SER A 99 -16.96 14.08 -2.24
C SER A 99 -15.75 14.93 -1.89
N THR A 100 -15.70 15.43 -0.66
CA THR A 100 -14.49 16.09 -0.15
C THR A 100 -13.39 15.03 -0.09
N THR A 101 -12.39 15.14 -0.97
CA THR A 101 -11.19 14.32 -0.86
C THR A 101 -10.54 14.63 0.50
N VAL A 102 -10.34 13.60 1.31
CA VAL A 102 -9.66 13.68 2.62
C VAL A 102 -8.40 12.83 2.59
N GLN A 103 -7.52 13.05 3.56
CA GLN A 103 -6.35 12.19 3.78
C GLN A 103 -6.70 11.03 4.73
N ILE A 104 -5.94 9.95 4.64
CA ILE A 104 -6.10 8.75 5.47
C ILE A 104 -6.02 9.08 6.96
N ALA A 105 -5.11 9.96 7.38
CA ALA A 105 -4.99 10.38 8.77
C ALA A 105 -6.26 11.03 9.35
N ASP A 106 -7.13 11.61 8.51
CA ASP A 106 -8.36 12.25 8.94
C ASP A 106 -9.56 11.30 9.05
N LEU A 107 -9.43 10.06 8.57
CA LEU A 107 -10.53 9.11 8.47
C LEU A 107 -11.14 8.75 9.83
N ALA A 108 -10.34 8.71 10.89
CA ALA A 108 -10.82 8.41 12.24
C ALA A 108 -11.93 9.37 12.70
N GLY A 109 -11.89 10.64 12.27
CA GLY A 109 -12.91 11.66 12.54
C GLY A 109 -14.12 11.62 11.61
N LYS A 110 -14.17 10.66 10.68
CA LYS A 110 -15.17 10.56 9.60
C LYS A 110 -15.97 9.25 9.63
N ILE A 111 -15.90 8.48 10.71
CA ILE A 111 -16.67 7.24 10.87
C ILE A 111 -18.17 7.48 10.62
N GLY A 112 -18.80 6.60 9.83
CA GLY A 112 -20.19 6.68 9.38
C GLY A 112 -20.44 7.72 8.28
N LYS A 113 -19.39 8.29 7.67
CA LYS A 113 -19.50 9.23 6.55
C LYS A 113 -18.88 8.63 5.31
N THR A 114 -19.48 8.94 4.16
CA THR A 114 -18.88 8.71 2.85
C THR A 114 -17.78 9.74 2.60
N VAL A 115 -16.61 9.27 2.20
CA VAL A 115 -15.43 10.09 1.88
C VAL A 115 -14.86 9.69 0.52
N ALA A 116 -14.01 10.55 -0.04
CA ALA A 116 -13.10 10.17 -1.11
C ALA A 116 -11.67 10.24 -0.60
N ILE A 117 -10.84 9.28 -0.97
CA ILE A 117 -9.39 9.33 -0.79
C ILE A 117 -8.71 9.10 -2.14
N GLU A 118 -7.51 9.66 -2.29
CA GLU A 118 -6.65 9.43 -3.46
C GLU A 118 -5.34 8.83 -2.97
N GLY A 119 -4.88 7.76 -3.60
CA GLY A 119 -3.73 7.00 -3.12
C GLY A 119 -3.23 5.96 -4.11
N GLU A 120 -2.07 5.37 -3.81
CA GLU A 120 -1.49 4.25 -4.55
C GLU A 120 -2.04 2.92 -3.99
N VAL A 121 -2.40 1.99 -4.88
CA VAL A 121 -2.74 0.61 -4.49
C VAL A 121 -1.46 -0.16 -4.15
N ALA A 122 -1.20 -0.36 -2.85
CA ALA A 122 -0.02 -1.09 -2.38
C ALA A 122 -0.24 -2.61 -2.32
N GLN A 123 -1.48 -3.07 -2.11
CA GLN A 123 -1.83 -4.48 -2.07
C GLN A 123 -3.27 -4.72 -2.55
N ILE A 124 -3.51 -5.87 -3.18
CA ILE A 124 -4.84 -6.38 -3.53
C ILE A 124 -4.99 -7.80 -3.01
N LYS A 125 -5.82 -7.99 -1.99
CA LYS A 125 -6.07 -9.29 -1.34
C LYS A 125 -7.51 -9.74 -1.60
N GLN A 126 -7.67 -10.79 -2.40
CA GLN A 126 -8.96 -11.44 -2.61
C GLN A 126 -9.24 -12.38 -1.43
N THR A 127 -10.34 -12.14 -0.71
CA THR A 127 -10.80 -13.01 0.38
C THR A 127 -11.98 -13.88 -0.08
N SER A 128 -12.48 -14.77 0.79
CA SER A 128 -13.75 -15.48 0.55
C SER A 128 -14.97 -14.54 0.52
N GLY A 129 -14.83 -13.31 1.05
CA GLY A 129 -15.84 -12.26 1.00
C GLY A 129 -15.39 -11.11 0.08
N PRO A 130 -15.10 -9.91 0.64
CA PRO A 130 -14.69 -8.76 -0.16
C PRO A 130 -13.28 -8.89 -0.73
N THR A 131 -13.00 -8.12 -1.78
CA THR A 131 -11.63 -7.81 -2.20
C THR A 131 -11.13 -6.66 -1.33
N ILE A 132 -9.98 -6.83 -0.68
CA ILE A 132 -9.36 -5.80 0.15
C ILE A 132 -8.25 -5.13 -0.64
N PHE A 133 -8.38 -3.82 -0.82
CA PHE A 133 -7.34 -2.96 -1.40
C PHE A 133 -6.64 -2.22 -0.26
N THR A 134 -5.32 -2.28 -0.22
CA THR A 134 -4.52 -1.48 0.71
C THR A 134 -4.05 -0.24 -0.04
N ILE A 135 -4.52 0.93 0.42
CA ILE A 135 -4.27 2.22 -0.21
C ILE A 135 -3.27 3.00 0.63
N VAL A 136 -2.27 3.61 -0.02
CA VAL A 136 -1.26 4.45 0.60
C VAL A 136 -1.40 5.88 0.08
N ASP A 137 -1.46 6.85 0.98
CA ASP A 137 -1.44 8.28 0.66
C ASP A 137 -0.26 9.00 1.35
N GLU A 138 -0.27 10.34 1.37
CA GLU A 138 0.80 11.11 2.00
C GLU A 138 0.93 10.90 3.52
N THR A 139 -0.16 10.45 4.14
CA THR A 139 -0.35 10.46 5.58
C THR A 139 -0.29 9.07 6.19
N GLY A 140 -0.63 8.02 5.45
CA GLY A 140 -0.65 6.66 5.98
C GLY A 140 -1.12 5.61 4.99
N THR A 141 -1.48 4.47 5.56
CA THR A 141 -1.97 3.30 4.84
C THR A 141 -3.34 2.90 5.39
N GLN A 142 -4.28 2.56 4.52
CA GLN A 142 -5.64 2.19 4.91
C GLN A 142 -6.25 1.13 3.99
N ASN A 143 -6.97 0.18 4.59
CA ASN A 143 -7.72 -0.82 3.86
C ASN A 143 -9.06 -0.26 3.35
N ALA A 144 -9.37 -0.60 2.10
CA ALA A 144 -10.62 -0.36 1.41
C ALA A 144 -11.23 -1.72 0.99
N ALA A 145 -12.32 -2.14 1.63
CA ALA A 145 -13.03 -3.38 1.30
C ALA A 145 -14.07 -3.13 0.23
N ALA A 146 -13.99 -3.82 -0.90
CA ALA A 146 -15.00 -3.79 -1.95
C ALA A 146 -15.70 -5.15 -2.02
N PHE A 147 -17.03 -5.15 -1.91
CA PHE A 147 -17.85 -6.35 -2.01
C PHE A 147 -18.80 -6.26 -3.20
N ILE A 148 -18.74 -7.27 -4.08
CA ILE A 148 -19.74 -7.47 -5.14
C ILE A 148 -20.52 -8.75 -4.82
N GLU A 149 -19.82 -9.88 -4.85
CA GLU A 149 -20.34 -11.22 -4.50
C GLU A 149 -19.23 -12.02 -3.80
N ALA A 150 -19.61 -13.06 -3.06
CA ALA A 150 -18.64 -13.88 -2.33
C ALA A 150 -17.64 -14.55 -3.29
N GLY A 151 -16.35 -14.27 -3.11
CA GLY A 151 -15.26 -14.83 -3.91
C GLY A 151 -15.06 -14.20 -5.28
N VAL A 152 -15.82 -13.17 -5.65
CA VAL A 152 -15.64 -12.43 -6.91
C VAL A 152 -14.73 -11.21 -6.68
N ARG A 153 -13.70 -11.05 -7.52
CA ARG A 153 -12.81 -9.88 -7.47
C ARG A 153 -13.60 -8.62 -7.84
N ALA A 154 -13.68 -7.68 -6.90
CA ALA A 154 -14.19 -6.34 -7.17
C ALA A 154 -13.14 -5.52 -7.94
N PHE A 155 -13.59 -4.64 -8.83
CA PHE A 155 -12.72 -3.75 -9.62
C PHE A 155 -11.53 -4.49 -10.30
N PRO A 156 -11.80 -5.45 -11.21
CA PRO A 156 -10.76 -6.30 -11.80
C PRO A 156 -9.72 -5.53 -12.62
N ASP A 157 -10.08 -4.34 -13.14
CA ASP A 157 -9.20 -3.47 -13.93
C ASP A 157 -8.22 -2.64 -13.09
N ILE A 158 -8.32 -2.69 -11.75
CA ILE A 158 -7.40 -2.01 -10.84
C ILE A 158 -6.24 -2.95 -10.51
N GLU A 159 -5.02 -2.48 -10.77
CA GLU A 159 -3.78 -3.23 -10.58
C GLU A 159 -2.91 -2.66 -9.45
N LEU A 160 -1.88 -3.41 -9.06
CA LEU A 160 -0.90 -2.96 -8.07
C LEU A 160 -0.12 -1.75 -8.61
N GLY A 161 0.08 -0.76 -7.77
CA GLY A 161 0.76 0.48 -8.13
C GLY A 161 -0.12 1.49 -8.86
N ASP A 162 -1.38 1.16 -9.16
CA ASP A 162 -2.32 2.13 -9.71
C ASP A 162 -2.55 3.27 -8.72
N ILE A 163 -2.55 4.49 -9.24
CA ILE A 163 -3.03 5.66 -8.51
C ILE A 163 -4.55 5.70 -8.68
N VAL A 164 -5.27 5.58 -7.57
CA VAL A 164 -6.72 5.44 -7.56
C VAL A 164 -7.38 6.52 -6.73
N LYS A 165 -8.63 6.82 -7.09
CA LYS A 165 -9.59 7.48 -6.22
C LYS A 165 -10.56 6.45 -5.68
N VAL A 166 -10.63 6.35 -4.36
CA VAL A 166 -11.56 5.46 -3.64
C VAL A 166 -12.66 6.32 -3.03
N ILE A 167 -13.91 5.96 -3.31
CA ILE A 167 -15.09 6.56 -2.68
C ILE A 167 -15.77 5.47 -1.86
N GLY A 168 -16.04 5.75 -0.59
CA GLY A 168 -16.72 4.80 0.28
C GLY A 168 -17.00 5.29 1.68
N GLU A 169 -17.73 4.47 2.44
CA GLU A 169 -18.11 4.78 3.81
C GLU A 169 -16.99 4.38 4.78
N VAL A 170 -16.60 5.29 5.67
CA VAL A 170 -15.63 4.99 6.71
C VAL A 170 -16.31 4.22 7.84
N MET A 171 -15.89 2.99 8.05
CA MET A 171 -16.43 2.06 9.03
C MET A 171 -15.37 1.61 10.01
N ARG A 172 -15.82 1.12 11.17
CA ARG A 172 -14.94 0.45 12.14
C ARG A 172 -15.36 -1.01 12.27
N ARG A 173 -14.48 -1.91 11.84
CA ARG A 173 -14.72 -3.36 11.88
C ARG A 173 -13.61 -4.02 12.69
N ASN A 174 -13.98 -4.86 13.67
CA ASN A 174 -13.02 -5.49 14.60
C ASN A 174 -12.03 -4.49 15.24
N ASN A 175 -12.53 -3.30 15.58
CA ASN A 175 -11.75 -2.18 16.13
C ASN A 175 -10.74 -1.53 15.16
N GLN A 176 -10.60 -2.02 13.92
CA GLN A 176 -9.84 -1.42 12.84
C GLN A 176 -10.71 -0.46 12.02
N LEU A 177 -10.11 0.64 11.61
CA LEU A 177 -10.71 1.55 10.63
C LEU A 177 -10.66 0.88 9.25
N GLN A 178 -11.69 1.06 8.42
CA GLN A 178 -11.76 0.57 7.05
C GLN A 178 -12.67 1.47 6.22
N ILE A 179 -12.42 1.56 4.92
CA ILE A 179 -13.36 2.14 3.96
C ILE A 179 -14.13 0.99 3.32
N GLU A 180 -15.46 0.96 3.43
CA GLU A 180 -16.29 0.09 2.60
C GLU A 180 -16.40 0.77 1.23
N ALA A 181 -15.58 0.29 0.31
CA ALA A 181 -15.34 0.86 -1.00
C ALA A 181 -16.52 0.57 -1.93
N ASP A 182 -17.00 1.67 -2.44
CA ASP A 182 -18.23 1.82 -3.15
C ASP A 182 -17.89 2.03 -4.64
N LEU A 183 -16.80 2.75 -4.91
CA LEU A 183 -16.18 2.96 -6.22
C LEU A 183 -14.66 3.05 -6.03
N ILE A 184 -13.91 2.38 -6.91
CA ILE A 184 -12.47 2.57 -7.08
C ILE A 184 -12.23 2.87 -8.55
N SER A 185 -11.60 4.01 -8.84
CA SER A 185 -11.29 4.43 -10.21
C SER A 185 -9.83 4.82 -10.34
N ALA A 186 -9.13 4.24 -11.31
CA ALA A 186 -7.76 4.64 -11.65
C ALA A 186 -7.73 6.08 -12.21
N LEU A 187 -6.87 6.91 -11.62
CA LEU A 187 -6.55 8.25 -12.12
C LEU A 187 -5.58 8.13 -13.30
N LYS A 188 -5.71 9.03 -14.29
CA LYS A 188 -4.92 9.01 -15.53
C LYS A 188 -4.38 10.39 -15.86
N GLY A 189 -3.25 10.42 -16.59
CA GLY A 189 -2.60 11.66 -17.01
C GLY A 189 -2.16 12.53 -15.83
N ASP A 190 -2.28 13.85 -16.00
CA ASP A 190 -1.78 14.85 -15.06
C ASP A 190 -2.30 14.67 -13.62
N ASP A 191 -3.55 14.22 -13.44
CA ASP A 191 -4.12 13.97 -12.11
C ASP A 191 -3.40 12.82 -11.38
N SER A 192 -3.07 11.76 -12.11
CA SER A 192 -2.32 10.61 -11.59
C SER A 192 -0.90 11.03 -11.20
N ASP A 193 -0.23 11.77 -12.08
CA ASP A 193 1.15 12.23 -11.87
C ASP A 193 1.24 13.21 -10.68
N ALA A 194 0.25 14.09 -10.52
CA ALA A 194 0.20 15.03 -9.40
C ALA A 194 0.01 14.32 -8.05
N VAL A 195 -0.88 13.33 -7.97
CA VAL A 195 -1.10 12.54 -6.75
C VAL A 195 0.15 11.70 -6.45
N LYS A 196 0.70 11.02 -7.46
CA LYS A 196 1.93 10.23 -7.31
C LYS A 196 3.09 11.07 -6.77
N ALA A 197 3.32 12.26 -7.34
CA ALA A 197 4.40 13.15 -6.90
C ALA A 197 4.20 13.65 -5.45
N ARG A 198 2.96 13.92 -5.04
CA ARG A 198 2.64 14.28 -3.65
C ARG A 198 2.93 13.13 -2.68
N ILE A 199 2.48 11.92 -3.02
CA ILE A 199 2.70 10.70 -2.22
C ILE A 199 4.20 10.42 -2.10
N GLU A 200 4.92 10.41 -3.21
CA GLU A 200 6.36 10.14 -3.22
C GLU A 200 7.14 11.15 -2.39
N LYS A 201 6.83 12.45 -2.50
CA LYS A 201 7.47 13.51 -1.71
C LYS A 201 7.19 13.35 -0.21
N ALA A 202 5.94 13.02 0.15
CA ALA A 202 5.56 12.83 1.54
C ALA A 202 6.21 11.56 2.14
N LEU A 203 6.21 10.47 1.39
CA LEU A 203 6.87 9.21 1.76
C LEU A 203 8.37 9.40 1.92
N ASP A 204 9.04 10.09 0.99
CA ASP A 204 10.48 10.37 1.08
C ASP A 204 10.80 11.12 2.38
N LYS A 205 10.04 12.18 2.68
CA LYS A 205 10.20 12.94 3.92
C LYS A 205 9.92 12.09 5.17
N ARG A 206 8.86 11.26 5.18
CA ARG A 206 8.49 10.41 6.32
C ARG A 206 9.52 9.30 6.56
N SER A 207 10.11 8.79 5.49
CA SER A 207 11.15 7.75 5.51
C SER A 207 12.48 8.24 6.06
N GLU A 208 12.74 9.54 6.08
CA GLU A 208 13.97 10.09 6.65
C GLU A 208 14.14 9.66 8.12
N PRO A 209 15.27 9.06 8.51
CA PRO A 209 15.53 8.68 9.90
C PRO A 209 15.81 9.91 10.76
N GLU A 210 15.49 9.81 12.05
CA GLU A 210 15.82 10.87 13.01
C GLU A 210 17.33 11.02 13.19
N ASP A 211 17.78 12.25 13.43
CA ASP A 211 19.20 12.52 13.71
C ASP A 211 19.51 12.26 15.18
N ILE A 212 19.89 11.03 15.50
CA ILE A 212 20.22 10.58 16.86
C ILE A 212 21.73 10.36 17.05
N PRO A 213 22.28 10.58 18.26
CA PRO A 213 23.69 10.30 18.53
C PRO A 213 23.97 8.80 18.48
N LEU A 214 25.19 8.43 18.11
CA LEU A 214 25.69 7.04 18.21
C LEU A 214 25.69 6.58 19.68
N LEU A 215 25.58 5.27 19.91
CA LEU A 215 25.69 4.68 21.25
C LEU A 215 27.08 4.87 21.85
N VAL A 216 28.10 4.80 20.99
CA VAL A 216 29.51 4.93 21.39
C VAL A 216 30.22 5.94 20.49
N LYS A 217 31.32 6.51 21.00
CA LYS A 217 32.18 7.37 20.19
C LYS A 217 33.05 6.51 19.28
N SER A 218 32.91 6.67 17.96
CA SER A 218 33.73 5.98 16.96
C SER A 218 33.88 6.85 15.72
N GLU A 219 35.13 7.03 15.27
CA GLU A 219 35.40 7.76 14.04
C GLU A 219 34.87 7.01 12.81
N VAL A 220 34.96 5.68 12.82
CA VAL A 220 34.49 4.82 11.72
C VAL A 220 32.96 4.86 11.64
N LEU A 221 32.25 4.71 12.77
CA LEU A 221 30.78 4.80 12.76
C LEU A 221 30.27 6.19 12.35
N GLU A 222 30.97 7.27 12.71
CA GLU A 222 30.62 8.62 12.23
C GLU A 222 30.78 8.75 10.71
N LYS A 223 31.85 8.16 10.15
CA LYS A 223 32.04 8.12 8.68
C LYS A 223 31.01 7.24 7.98
N LEU A 224 30.56 6.16 8.60
CA LEU A 224 29.49 5.27 8.07
C LEU A 224 28.09 5.87 8.21
N ARG A 225 27.91 6.88 9.04
CA ARG A 225 26.60 7.45 9.38
C ARG A 225 25.75 7.85 8.16
N PRO A 226 26.28 8.46 7.10
CA PRO A 226 25.50 8.75 5.90
C PRO A 226 24.92 7.48 5.25
N GLU A 227 25.71 6.41 5.14
CA GLU A 227 25.25 5.16 4.53
C GLU A 227 24.29 4.40 5.46
N MET A 228 24.53 4.41 6.78
CA MET A 228 23.58 3.87 7.77
C MET A 228 22.23 4.58 7.72
N LYS A 229 22.22 5.92 7.56
CA LYS A 229 20.99 6.69 7.37
C LYS A 229 20.28 6.34 6.07
N LYS A 230 21.04 6.15 4.98
CA LYS A 230 20.50 5.72 3.69
C LYS A 230 19.83 4.34 3.78
N VAL A 231 20.50 3.38 4.41
CA VAL A 231 19.94 2.04 4.69
C VAL A 231 18.66 2.14 5.53
N ALA A 232 18.70 2.88 6.64
CA ALA A 232 17.53 3.08 7.49
C ALA A 232 16.37 3.74 6.73
N LYS A 233 16.64 4.73 5.88
CA LYS A 233 15.63 5.37 5.02
C LYS A 233 14.98 4.38 4.06
N ILE A 234 15.76 3.52 3.40
CA ILE A 234 15.25 2.48 2.49
C ILE A 234 14.32 1.52 3.25
N ILE A 235 14.75 1.02 4.41
CA ILE A 235 13.95 0.09 5.23
C ILE A 235 12.66 0.77 5.72
N ARG A 236 12.74 2.00 6.21
CA ARG A 236 11.56 2.80 6.62
C ARG A 236 10.60 3.00 5.45
N LYS A 237 11.10 3.30 4.26
CA LYS A 237 10.28 3.45 3.04
C LYS A 237 9.57 2.13 2.68
N ALA A 238 10.25 0.99 2.77
CA ALA A 238 9.63 -0.33 2.57
C ALA A 238 8.47 -0.57 3.56
N VAL A 239 8.66 -0.28 4.85
CA VAL A 239 7.58 -0.38 5.86
C VAL A 239 6.40 0.52 5.51
N PHE A 240 6.66 1.79 5.20
CA PHE A 240 5.62 2.78 4.90
C PHE A 240 4.87 2.54 3.59
N THR A 241 5.43 1.74 2.69
CA THR A 241 4.80 1.36 1.42
C THR A 241 4.28 -0.08 1.41
N SER A 242 4.26 -0.73 2.58
CA SER A 242 3.86 -2.12 2.78
C SER A 242 4.60 -3.10 1.85
N GLN A 243 5.86 -2.80 1.53
CA GLN A 243 6.74 -3.71 0.81
C GLN A 243 7.24 -4.79 1.79
N PRO A 244 7.14 -6.09 1.45
CA PRO A 244 7.71 -7.14 2.28
C PRO A 244 9.22 -6.98 2.45
N ILE A 245 9.75 -7.39 3.59
CA ILE A 245 11.18 -7.36 3.91
C ILE A 245 11.63 -8.77 4.29
N ILE A 246 12.66 -9.27 3.61
CA ILE A 246 13.34 -10.51 3.95
C ILE A 246 14.69 -10.15 4.56
N LEU A 247 14.89 -10.49 5.84
CA LEU A 247 16.14 -10.30 6.55
C LEU A 247 16.92 -11.61 6.61
N ARG A 248 18.00 -11.69 5.86
CA ARG A 248 18.94 -12.80 5.85
C ARG A 248 20.16 -12.45 6.70
N HIS A 249 20.67 -13.43 7.44
CA HIS A 249 21.85 -13.22 8.27
C HIS A 249 22.67 -14.49 8.43
N HIS A 250 23.98 -14.39 8.68
CA HIS A 250 24.77 -15.57 9.03
C HIS A 250 24.33 -16.17 10.37
N ALA A 251 24.38 -17.50 10.48
CA ALA A 251 23.82 -18.27 11.59
C ALA A 251 24.77 -18.39 12.80
N ASP A 252 25.35 -17.28 13.24
CA ASP A 252 26.22 -17.21 14.41
C ASP A 252 25.79 -16.13 15.41
N ALA A 253 26.64 -15.82 16.40
CA ALA A 253 26.31 -14.84 17.42
C ALA A 253 26.22 -13.40 16.88
N ASP A 254 27.07 -13.02 15.92
CA ASP A 254 27.12 -11.65 15.40
C ASP A 254 25.93 -11.38 14.47
N GLY A 255 25.75 -12.25 13.47
CA GLY A 255 24.63 -12.17 12.54
C GLY A 255 23.27 -12.24 13.23
N ILE A 256 23.10 -13.10 14.25
CA ILE A 256 21.86 -13.14 15.04
C ILE A 256 21.65 -11.82 15.81
N CYS A 257 22.68 -11.26 16.43
CA CYS A 257 22.55 -9.99 17.16
C CYS A 257 22.15 -8.84 16.23
N SER A 258 22.80 -8.74 15.07
CA SER A 258 22.44 -7.75 14.05
C SER A 258 20.98 -7.92 13.61
N ALA A 259 20.61 -9.15 13.25
CA ALA A 259 19.30 -9.41 12.68
C ALA A 259 18.17 -9.21 13.69
N VAL A 260 18.36 -9.59 14.95
CA VAL A 260 17.38 -9.35 16.02
C VAL A 260 17.23 -7.86 16.30
N ALA A 261 18.31 -7.07 16.29
CA ALA A 261 18.23 -5.62 16.47
C ALA A 261 17.34 -4.98 15.38
N ILE A 262 17.61 -5.33 14.13
CA ILE A 262 16.85 -4.83 12.97
C ILE A 262 15.40 -5.31 13.01
N GLU A 263 15.16 -6.60 13.30
CA GLU A 263 13.82 -7.17 13.44
C GLU A 263 12.99 -6.39 14.47
N GLN A 264 13.53 -6.12 15.66
CA GLN A 264 12.80 -5.35 16.69
C GLN A 264 12.42 -3.96 16.17
N ALA A 265 13.33 -3.25 15.51
CA ALA A 265 13.07 -1.91 14.99
C ALA A 265 12.02 -1.92 13.87
N VAL A 266 12.14 -2.84 12.90
CA VAL A 266 11.24 -2.95 11.75
C VAL A 266 9.85 -3.39 12.18
N VAL A 267 9.72 -4.43 13.01
CA VAL A 267 8.42 -4.91 13.51
C VAL A 267 7.74 -3.84 14.35
N SER A 268 8.48 -3.13 15.22
CA SER A 268 7.91 -1.99 15.97
C SER A 268 7.41 -0.90 15.03
N LEU A 269 8.17 -0.55 13.99
CA LEU A 269 7.76 0.46 13.02
C LEU A 269 6.53 0.04 12.19
N ILE A 270 6.44 -1.24 11.78
CA ILE A 270 5.25 -1.79 11.09
C ILE A 270 4.01 -1.62 11.97
N ARG A 271 4.10 -2.00 13.24
CA ARG A 271 2.99 -1.89 14.20
C ARG A 271 2.58 -0.44 14.46
N GLU A 272 3.52 0.50 14.45
CA GLU A 272 3.26 1.93 14.61
C GLU A 272 2.68 2.61 13.36
N SER A 273 3.02 2.12 12.16
CA SER A 273 2.66 2.75 10.88
C SER A 273 1.18 2.58 10.49
N GLY A 274 0.45 1.73 11.21
CA GLY A 274 -0.94 1.39 10.91
C GLY A 274 -1.04 0.31 9.82
N GLY A 275 -2.02 -0.57 9.96
CA GLY A 275 -2.20 -1.73 9.09
C GLY A 275 -3.02 -2.82 9.77
N ASP A 276 -3.06 -4.00 9.14
CA ASP A 276 -3.67 -5.19 9.75
C ASP A 276 -2.88 -5.62 11.00
N PHE A 277 -3.52 -6.19 12.02
CA PHE A 277 -2.84 -6.56 13.28
C PHE A 277 -1.73 -7.60 13.05
N ASP A 278 -1.87 -8.39 11.99
CA ASP A 278 -0.91 -9.43 11.60
C ASP A 278 0.05 -8.98 10.48
N ALA A 279 0.11 -7.68 10.17
CA ALA A 279 0.93 -7.18 9.07
C ALA A 279 2.42 -7.52 9.26
N ASP A 280 2.92 -7.54 10.49
CA ASP A 280 4.28 -7.95 10.81
C ASP A 280 4.58 -9.41 10.44
N TYR A 281 3.62 -10.33 10.61
CA TYR A 281 3.78 -11.74 10.24
C TYR A 281 3.97 -11.97 8.74
N PHE A 282 3.38 -11.12 7.89
CA PHE A 282 3.39 -11.30 6.44
C PHE A 282 4.30 -10.31 5.70
N LEU A 283 4.68 -9.19 6.33
CA LEU A 283 5.56 -8.19 5.73
C LEU A 283 7.01 -8.30 6.20
N PHE A 284 7.31 -9.08 7.22
CA PHE A 284 8.68 -9.26 7.68
C PHE A 284 9.01 -10.73 7.90
N LYS A 285 10.10 -11.19 7.30
CA LYS A 285 10.62 -12.55 7.48
C LYS A 285 12.10 -12.51 7.77
N ARG A 286 12.51 -12.97 8.94
CA ARG A 286 13.91 -13.26 9.23
C ARG A 286 14.23 -14.71 8.92
N ALA A 287 15.33 -14.96 8.22
CA ALA A 287 15.81 -16.30 7.90
C ALA A 287 17.34 -16.37 8.06
N PRO A 288 17.87 -17.32 8.86
CA PRO A 288 19.31 -17.53 8.94
C PRO A 288 19.84 -18.17 7.64
N SER A 289 21.09 -17.86 7.32
CA SER A 289 21.89 -18.46 6.26
C SER A 289 22.98 -19.28 6.93
N LYS A 290 23.17 -20.53 6.50
CA LYS A 290 24.13 -21.42 7.13
C LYS A 290 25.56 -21.09 6.69
N ALA A 291 25.74 -20.75 5.42
CA ALA A 291 26.99 -20.25 4.89
C ALA A 291 27.17 -18.75 5.22
N PRO A 292 28.42 -18.24 5.25
CA PRO A 292 28.73 -16.82 5.44
C PRO A 292 28.51 -15.99 4.16
N PHE A 293 27.62 -16.44 3.27
CA PHE A 293 27.21 -15.76 2.03
C PHE A 293 25.78 -16.21 1.68
N TYR A 294 25.13 -15.50 0.78
CA TYR A 294 23.76 -15.76 0.37
C TYR A 294 23.70 -16.90 -0.65
N GLU A 295 23.42 -18.12 -0.19
CA GLU A 295 23.43 -19.32 -1.02
C GLU A 295 22.34 -19.29 -2.12
N ILE A 296 22.61 -19.95 -3.25
CA ILE A 296 21.62 -20.12 -4.32
C ILE A 296 20.34 -20.79 -3.81
N GLU A 297 20.47 -21.75 -2.87
CA GLU A 297 19.32 -22.39 -2.24
C GLU A 297 18.46 -21.38 -1.47
N ASP A 298 19.10 -20.42 -0.81
CA ASP A 298 18.42 -19.42 0.01
C ASP A 298 17.64 -18.42 -0.85
N ILE A 299 18.25 -17.85 -1.89
CA ILE A 299 17.52 -16.96 -2.82
C ILE A 299 16.43 -17.71 -3.58
N THR A 300 16.65 -18.97 -3.97
CA THR A 300 15.63 -19.77 -4.65
C THR A 300 14.41 -19.98 -3.75
N ARG A 301 14.64 -20.26 -2.46
CA ARG A 301 13.57 -20.39 -1.46
C ARG A 301 12.85 -19.06 -1.24
N ASP A 302 13.58 -17.97 -1.13
CA ASP A 302 13.01 -16.63 -0.91
C ASP A 302 12.17 -16.18 -2.10
N LEU A 303 12.62 -16.45 -3.32
CA LEU A 303 11.87 -16.22 -4.56
C LEU A 303 10.60 -17.09 -4.63
N ASP A 304 10.69 -18.38 -4.31
CA ASP A 304 9.52 -19.28 -4.34
C ASP A 304 8.40 -18.78 -3.43
N PHE A 305 8.73 -18.37 -2.20
CA PHE A 305 7.75 -17.76 -1.30
C PHE A 305 7.23 -16.41 -1.82
N SER A 306 8.13 -15.52 -2.23
CA SER A 306 7.75 -14.16 -2.67
C SER A 306 6.87 -14.18 -3.92
N LEU A 307 7.15 -15.05 -4.89
CA LEU A 307 6.35 -15.20 -6.10
C LEU A 307 4.97 -15.79 -5.80
N LYS A 308 4.88 -16.76 -4.87
CA LYS A 308 3.60 -17.29 -4.40
C LYS A 308 2.76 -16.22 -3.72
N ASP A 309 3.37 -15.41 -2.86
CA ASP A 309 2.68 -14.35 -2.14
C ASP A 309 2.30 -13.18 -3.07
N HIS A 310 3.13 -12.87 -4.07
CA HIS A 310 2.80 -11.94 -5.15
C HIS A 310 1.55 -12.39 -5.91
N VAL A 311 1.51 -13.63 -6.37
CA VAL A 311 0.36 -14.18 -7.11
C VAL A 311 -0.89 -14.29 -6.24
N ARG A 312 -0.74 -14.73 -4.98
CA ARG A 312 -1.88 -15.07 -4.10
C ARG A 312 -2.44 -13.86 -3.37
N PHE A 313 -1.59 -12.93 -2.96
CA PHE A 313 -1.94 -11.82 -2.07
C PHE A 313 -1.63 -10.46 -2.68
N GLY A 314 -1.16 -10.41 -3.94
CA GLY A 314 -0.82 -9.16 -4.61
C GLY A 314 0.26 -8.37 -3.86
N GLN A 315 1.20 -9.04 -3.18
CA GLN A 315 2.28 -8.34 -2.48
C GLN A 315 3.33 -7.83 -3.47
N LYS A 316 3.97 -6.70 -3.17
CA LYS A 316 5.16 -6.25 -3.91
C LYS A 316 6.30 -7.27 -3.74
N MET A 317 7.24 -7.32 -4.70
CA MET A 317 8.49 -8.07 -4.50
C MET A 317 9.25 -7.50 -3.30
N PRO A 318 9.92 -8.36 -2.51
CA PRO A 318 10.48 -7.95 -1.23
C PRO A 318 11.69 -7.04 -1.39
N LEU A 319 11.97 -6.23 -0.37
CA LEU A 319 13.31 -5.74 -0.08
C LEU A 319 14.09 -6.88 0.59
N VAL A 320 15.24 -7.24 0.06
CA VAL A 320 16.13 -8.21 0.71
C VAL A 320 17.24 -7.47 1.45
N LEU A 321 17.30 -7.69 2.76
CA LEU A 321 18.31 -7.15 3.66
C LEU A 321 19.22 -8.29 4.11
N LEU A 322 20.51 -8.16 3.82
CA LEU A 322 21.54 -9.10 4.23
C LEU A 322 22.36 -8.47 5.36
N THR A 323 22.66 -9.24 6.40
CA THR A 323 23.54 -8.77 7.47
C THR A 323 24.48 -9.86 7.95
N ASP A 324 25.74 -9.49 8.20
CA ASP A 324 26.82 -10.46 8.49
C ASP A 324 27.06 -11.44 7.33
N ASN A 325 26.65 -11.04 6.13
CA ASN A 325 26.90 -11.67 4.83
C ASN A 325 26.55 -10.67 3.73
N GLY A 326 26.83 -11.02 2.46
CA GLY A 326 26.38 -10.23 1.31
C GLY A 326 27.45 -9.37 0.65
N SER A 327 28.68 -9.31 1.18
CA SER A 327 29.74 -8.44 0.67
C SER A 327 30.73 -9.08 -0.31
N THR A 328 30.69 -10.40 -0.52
CA THR A 328 31.78 -11.11 -1.22
C THR A 328 31.33 -11.71 -2.55
N GLU A 329 32.28 -12.08 -3.42
CA GLU A 329 32.01 -12.66 -4.74
C GLU A 329 31.16 -13.94 -4.68
N GLU A 330 31.18 -14.66 -3.55
CA GLU A 330 30.32 -15.82 -3.29
C GLU A 330 28.82 -15.48 -3.30
N ASP A 331 28.44 -14.22 -3.03
CA ASP A 331 27.05 -13.74 -3.10
C ASP A 331 26.59 -13.43 -4.54
N GLU A 332 27.53 -13.20 -5.47
CA GLU A 332 27.23 -12.72 -6.83
C GLU A 332 26.25 -13.63 -7.60
N PRO A 333 26.34 -14.98 -7.56
CA PRO A 333 25.37 -15.84 -8.24
C PRO A 333 23.93 -15.60 -7.79
N SER A 334 23.71 -15.37 -6.49
CA SER A 334 22.38 -15.13 -5.93
C SER A 334 21.85 -13.76 -6.32
N TYR A 335 22.70 -12.73 -6.32
CA TYR A 335 22.33 -11.40 -6.83
C TYR A 335 21.96 -11.41 -8.31
N LYS A 336 22.68 -12.16 -9.15
CA LYS A 336 22.36 -12.30 -10.58
C LYS A 336 20.97 -12.91 -10.80
N ILE A 337 20.61 -13.94 -10.04
CA ILE A 337 19.27 -14.57 -10.11
C ILE A 337 18.20 -13.55 -9.71
N ALA A 338 18.39 -12.87 -8.60
CA ALA A 338 17.42 -11.91 -8.07
C ALA A 338 17.27 -10.64 -8.91
N SER A 339 18.32 -10.22 -9.62
CA SER A 339 18.29 -9.07 -10.53
C SER A 339 17.31 -9.27 -11.70
N VAL A 340 16.99 -10.52 -12.06
CA VAL A 340 15.97 -10.82 -13.08
C VAL A 340 14.56 -10.39 -12.63
N TYR A 341 14.36 -10.27 -11.32
CA TYR A 341 13.09 -9.92 -10.69
C TYR A 341 13.08 -8.50 -10.10
N ASP A 342 14.10 -7.68 -10.41
CA ASP A 342 14.27 -6.32 -9.88
C ASP A 342 14.20 -6.23 -8.35
N ILE A 343 14.70 -7.27 -7.65
CA ILE A 343 14.73 -7.30 -6.18
C ILE A 343 15.80 -6.34 -5.67
N PRO A 344 15.44 -5.33 -4.85
CA PRO A 344 16.43 -4.46 -4.25
C PRO A 344 17.15 -5.15 -3.09
N PHE A 345 18.48 -5.00 -3.06
CA PHE A 345 19.34 -5.50 -2.00
C PHE A 345 19.93 -4.37 -1.16
N VAL A 346 20.00 -4.61 0.14
CA VAL A 346 20.74 -3.78 1.09
C VAL A 346 21.61 -4.70 1.95
N VAL A 347 22.86 -4.30 2.19
CA VAL A 347 23.83 -5.08 2.97
C VAL A 347 24.34 -4.28 4.16
N ILE A 348 24.41 -4.94 5.32
CA ILE A 348 25.05 -4.44 6.56
C ILE A 348 26.02 -5.51 7.03
N ASP A 349 27.28 -5.36 6.66
CA ASP A 349 28.28 -6.42 6.82
C ASP A 349 29.66 -5.82 7.11
N HIS A 350 30.56 -6.67 7.59
CA HIS A 350 31.89 -6.31 8.03
C HIS A 350 32.98 -7.22 7.46
N HIS A 351 32.63 -8.20 6.61
CA HIS A 351 33.58 -8.93 5.79
C HIS A 351 34.22 -7.99 4.75
N HIS A 352 35.44 -8.31 4.29
CA HIS A 352 36.10 -7.48 3.29
C HIS A 352 35.29 -7.49 1.98
N PRO A 353 34.81 -6.34 1.50
CA PRO A 353 33.95 -6.32 0.32
C PRO A 353 34.75 -6.55 -0.96
N ASP A 354 34.21 -7.35 -1.86
CA ASP A 354 34.74 -7.50 -3.21
C ASP A 354 34.18 -6.40 -4.13
N ALA A 355 35.05 -5.84 -4.96
CA ALA A 355 34.73 -4.68 -5.81
C ALA A 355 33.57 -4.93 -6.81
N THR A 356 33.19 -6.19 -7.02
CA THR A 356 32.16 -6.60 -7.96
C THR A 356 30.75 -6.56 -7.38
N ILE A 357 30.60 -6.42 -6.06
CA ILE A 357 29.33 -6.62 -5.36
C ILE A 357 28.45 -5.37 -5.33
N ASP A 358 29.02 -4.19 -5.07
CA ASP A 358 28.27 -2.94 -4.91
C ASP A 358 27.34 -2.59 -6.09
N LYS A 359 27.65 -3.06 -7.29
CA LYS A 359 26.82 -2.84 -8.49
C LYS A 359 25.43 -3.49 -8.40
N TYR A 360 25.23 -4.47 -7.52
CA TYR A 360 23.94 -5.13 -7.28
C TYR A 360 23.17 -4.51 -6.10
N LEU A 361 23.82 -3.69 -5.29
CA LEU A 361 23.29 -3.22 -4.02
C LEU A 361 22.73 -1.80 -4.16
N VAL A 362 21.59 -1.55 -3.51
CA VAL A 362 21.04 -0.19 -3.39
C VAL A 362 21.83 0.60 -2.34
N ALA A 363 22.28 -0.06 -1.29
CA ALA A 363 23.08 0.49 -0.21
C ALA A 363 23.92 -0.58 0.47
N HIS A 364 25.11 -0.21 0.94
CA HIS A 364 26.07 -1.13 1.53
C HIS A 364 26.81 -0.47 2.70
N VAL A 365 26.42 -0.81 3.92
CA VAL A 365 27.11 -0.38 5.13
C VAL A 365 28.22 -1.39 5.43
N ASN A 366 29.46 -0.97 5.24
CA ASN A 366 30.64 -1.79 5.51
C ASN A 366 31.83 -0.93 5.98
N PRO A 367 32.48 -1.23 7.13
CA PRO A 367 33.59 -0.45 7.67
C PRO A 367 34.75 -0.24 6.70
N TYR A 368 35.03 -1.21 5.82
CA TYR A 368 36.12 -1.11 4.85
C TYR A 368 35.95 0.05 3.88
N HIS A 369 34.71 0.47 3.59
CA HIS A 369 34.43 1.61 2.70
C HIS A 369 34.90 2.96 3.25
N VAL A 370 35.15 3.06 4.56
CA VAL A 370 35.56 4.30 5.21
C VAL A 370 36.91 4.19 5.93
N GLY A 371 37.67 3.13 5.64
CA GLY A 371 38.97 2.86 6.24
C GLY A 371 38.92 2.24 7.64
N GLY A 372 37.79 1.66 8.02
CA GLY A 372 37.69 0.74 9.16
C GLY A 372 38.08 -0.70 8.76
N ASP A 373 37.81 -1.65 9.65
CA ASP A 373 38.09 -3.07 9.47
C ASP A 373 36.96 -3.95 10.01
N PHE A 374 37.15 -5.27 9.93
CA PHE A 374 36.21 -6.28 10.42
C PHE A 374 35.97 -6.22 11.94
N GLY A 375 36.76 -5.48 12.71
CA GLY A 375 36.58 -5.37 14.15
C GLY A 375 35.27 -4.69 14.55
N ILE A 376 34.70 -3.84 13.69
CA ILE A 376 33.34 -3.31 13.88
C ILE A 376 32.36 -4.31 13.28
N THR A 377 31.83 -5.17 14.14
CA THR A 377 31.04 -6.34 13.73
C THR A 377 29.67 -5.97 13.17
N ALA A 378 29.04 -6.88 12.44
CA ALA A 378 27.72 -6.66 11.88
C ALA A 378 26.68 -6.36 12.96
N GLY A 379 26.76 -6.99 14.14
CA GLY A 379 25.89 -6.70 15.27
C GLY A 379 26.03 -5.30 15.85
N MET A 380 27.22 -4.69 15.78
CA MET A 380 27.43 -3.27 16.13
C MET A 380 26.74 -2.36 15.10
N LEU A 381 26.97 -2.62 13.81
CA LEU A 381 26.40 -1.85 12.70
C LEU A 381 24.88 -1.96 12.64
N GLY A 382 24.36 -3.17 12.71
CA GLY A 382 22.93 -3.49 12.67
C GLY A 382 22.16 -2.85 13.83
N THR A 383 22.78 -2.74 15.01
CA THR A 383 22.18 -2.03 16.14
C THR A 383 22.06 -0.54 15.88
N GLU A 384 23.09 0.12 15.34
CA GLU A 384 23.02 1.55 15.02
C GLU A 384 22.01 1.83 13.90
N VAL A 385 21.97 0.97 12.87
CA VAL A 385 20.94 1.04 11.82
C VAL A 385 19.54 0.83 12.39
N ALA A 386 19.36 -0.15 13.29
CA ALA A 386 18.07 -0.39 13.96
C ALA A 386 17.58 0.83 14.77
N ARG A 387 18.49 1.53 15.45
CA ARG A 387 18.16 2.79 16.14
C ARG A 387 17.74 3.89 15.18
N LEU A 388 18.34 3.97 13.99
CA LEU A 388 17.92 4.91 12.94
C LEU A 388 16.57 4.52 12.30
N ILE A 389 16.26 3.22 12.21
CA ILE A 389 14.95 2.73 11.74
C ILE A 389 13.86 3.11 12.73
N ASN A 390 14.05 2.81 14.01
CA ASN A 390 13.10 3.17 15.07
C ASN A 390 13.83 3.43 16.41
N PRO A 391 14.07 4.68 16.81
CA PRO A 391 14.80 4.99 18.04
C PRO A 391 14.17 4.43 19.33
N LYS A 392 12.85 4.19 19.33
CA LYS A 392 12.10 3.73 20.52
C LYS A 392 12.52 2.34 20.99
N VAL A 393 13.12 1.52 20.12
CA VAL A 393 13.56 0.17 20.49
C VAL A 393 14.93 0.14 21.18
N GLU A 394 15.65 1.27 21.23
CA GLU A 394 17.00 1.34 21.81
C GLU A 394 17.13 0.63 23.18
N PRO A 395 16.23 0.83 24.17
CA PRO A 395 16.34 0.17 25.47
C PRO A 395 16.35 -1.37 25.38
N LEU A 396 15.75 -1.94 24.34
CA LEU A 396 15.67 -3.38 24.10
C LEU A 396 16.91 -3.93 23.40
N ILE A 397 17.60 -3.12 22.58
CA ILE A 397 18.65 -3.60 21.66
C ILE A 397 20.06 -3.10 22.00
N ARG A 398 20.19 -2.07 22.85
CA ARG A 398 21.48 -1.40 23.15
C ARG A 398 22.59 -2.30 23.71
N HIS A 399 22.27 -3.51 24.17
CA HIS A 399 23.23 -4.47 24.72
C HIS A 399 23.72 -5.50 23.69
N LEU A 400 23.07 -5.59 22.52
CA LEU A 400 23.40 -6.55 21.46
C LEU A 400 24.81 -6.33 20.86
N PRO A 401 25.32 -5.09 20.66
CA PRO A 401 26.68 -4.86 20.18
C PRO A 401 27.76 -5.51 21.04
N ALA A 402 27.57 -5.56 22.36
CA ALA A 402 28.52 -6.19 23.28
C ALA A 402 28.52 -7.73 23.12
N ILE A 403 27.35 -8.34 22.90
CA ILE A 403 27.23 -9.79 22.65
C ILE A 403 27.89 -10.15 21.32
N ALA A 404 27.55 -9.40 20.27
CA ALA A 404 28.12 -9.48 18.94
C ALA A 404 29.65 -9.41 18.96
N GLY A 405 30.21 -8.34 19.53
CA GLY A 405 31.65 -8.15 19.62
C GLY A 405 32.38 -9.23 20.42
N VAL A 406 31.73 -9.84 21.43
CA VAL A 406 32.29 -11.00 22.13
C VAL A 406 32.22 -12.26 21.27
N GLY A 407 31.07 -12.50 20.62
CA GLY A 407 30.83 -13.68 19.77
C GLY A 407 31.84 -13.76 18.64
N ASP A 408 32.11 -12.61 18.02
CA ASP A 408 33.00 -12.49 16.88
C ASP A 408 34.47 -12.20 17.26
N ARG A 409 34.74 -12.15 18.58
CA ARG A 409 36.07 -11.89 19.16
C ARG A 409 36.71 -10.59 18.66
N SER A 410 35.89 -9.57 18.40
CA SER A 410 36.33 -8.25 17.97
C SER A 410 37.39 -7.68 18.92
N GLU A 411 38.46 -7.12 18.35
CA GLU A 411 39.50 -6.38 19.07
C GLU A 411 39.34 -4.85 18.89
N ALA A 412 38.25 -4.41 18.26
CA ALA A 412 37.99 -2.99 18.03
C ALA A 412 37.84 -2.24 19.37
N PRO A 413 38.40 -1.02 19.50
CA PRO A 413 38.24 -0.20 20.70
C PRO A 413 36.77 0.03 21.10
N GLU A 414 35.89 0.11 20.12
CA GLU A 414 34.44 0.28 20.25
C GLU A 414 33.80 -0.80 21.12
N ARG A 415 34.31 -2.04 21.04
CA ARG A 415 33.79 -3.17 21.82
C ARG A 415 33.80 -2.89 23.33
N ALA A 416 34.79 -2.15 23.83
CA ALA A 416 34.89 -1.82 25.25
C ALA A 416 33.97 -0.66 25.69
N LEU A 417 33.33 0.02 24.74
CA LEU A 417 32.46 1.16 24.97
C LEU A 417 30.97 0.79 24.98
N PHE A 418 30.61 -0.33 24.33
CA PHE A 418 29.28 -0.94 24.37
C PHE A 418 29.08 -1.76 25.63
#